data_AF-A0A6A5AGK7-F1
#
_entry.id   AF-A0A6A5AGK7-F1
#
_cell.length_a   1.000
_cell.length_b   1.000
_cell.length_c   1.000
_cell.angle_alpha   90.00
_cell.angle_beta   90.00
_cell.angle_gamma   90.00
#
_symmetry.space_group_name_H-M   'P 1'
#
loop_
_entity.id
_entity.type
_entity.pdbx_description
1 polymer ?
#
loop_
_entity_poly.entity_id
_entity_poly.type
_entity_poly.pdbx_seq_one_letter_code
_entity_poly.pdbx_strand_id
1 'polypeptide(L)'
;MYRDANAKPTKRKYAKIRLDPIASKKPSKPITGPGFGGSTGGSTLTQFFMRDQIKSESIRSEDPREAILKYAKVAAADSTYLGSAYATTQPTDQIAAEYQLAKETLEQEKLTKEEQNRRLLDL
;
A
#
# COMPACT_ATOMS: atom_id res chain seq x y z
N MET A 1 -40.25 -8.29 -54.49
CA MET A 1 -40.74 -7.87 -53.15
C MET A 1 -39.59 -7.99 -52.16
N TYR A 2 -39.28 -6.91 -51.44
CA TYR A 2 -38.21 -6.83 -50.45
C TYR A 2 -38.56 -7.71 -49.24
N ARG A 3 -37.67 -8.61 -48.83
CA ARG A 3 -37.87 -9.43 -47.63
C ARG A 3 -37.21 -8.70 -46.46
N ASP A 4 -38.03 -8.20 -45.54
CA ASP A 4 -37.54 -7.56 -44.33
C ASP A 4 -36.69 -8.56 -43.53
N ALA A 5 -35.39 -8.32 -43.45
CA ALA A 5 -34.45 -9.13 -42.67
C ALA A 5 -34.73 -9.11 -41.15
N ASN A 6 -35.64 -8.23 -40.71
CA ASN A 6 -36.00 -8.00 -39.31
C ASN A 6 -37.24 -8.78 -38.83
N ALA A 7 -37.72 -9.76 -39.59
CA ALA A 7 -38.82 -10.61 -39.14
C ALA A 7 -38.42 -11.44 -37.90
N LYS A 8 -39.20 -11.34 -36.81
CA LYS A 8 -38.97 -12.10 -35.57
C LYS A 8 -38.79 -13.59 -35.87
N PRO A 9 -37.74 -14.26 -35.37
CA PRO A 9 -37.50 -15.67 -35.67
C PRO A 9 -38.67 -16.54 -35.19
N THR A 10 -39.02 -17.55 -35.98
CA THR A 10 -40.07 -18.51 -35.59
C THR A 10 -39.59 -19.41 -34.46
N LYS A 11 -40.52 -19.97 -33.66
CA LYS A 11 -40.21 -20.91 -32.56
C LYS A 11 -39.29 -22.06 -33.02
N ARG A 12 -39.48 -22.55 -34.24
CA ARG A 12 -38.64 -23.60 -34.87
C ARG A 12 -37.19 -23.16 -35.08
N LYS A 13 -36.94 -21.90 -35.46
CA LYS A 13 -35.57 -21.37 -35.63
C LYS A 13 -34.82 -21.30 -34.30
N TYR A 14 -35.49 -20.86 -33.23
CA TYR A 14 -34.91 -20.86 -31.88
C TYR A 14 -34.57 -22.27 -31.38
N ALA A 15 -35.44 -23.25 -31.62
CA ALA A 15 -35.17 -24.64 -31.24
C ALA A 15 -33.92 -25.18 -31.96
N LYS A 16 -33.74 -24.87 -33.25
CA LYS A 16 -32.54 -25.26 -34.00
C LYS A 16 -31.26 -24.62 -33.46
N ILE A 17 -31.28 -23.33 -33.14
CA ILE A 17 -30.10 -22.62 -32.62
C ILE A 17 -29.71 -23.14 -31.23
N ARG A 18 -30.67 -23.54 -30.39
CA ARG A 18 -30.39 -24.14 -29.08
C ARG A 18 -29.78 -25.54 -29.15
N LEU A 19 -29.98 -26.25 -30.26
CA LEU A 19 -29.38 -27.57 -30.48
C LEU A 19 -27.94 -27.48 -30.97
N ASP A 20 -27.52 -26.33 -31.51
CA ASP A 20 -26.15 -26.11 -31.98
C ASP A 20 -25.25 -25.69 -30.80
N PRO A 21 -24.25 -26.52 -30.42
CA PRO A 21 -23.40 -26.25 -29.26
C PRO A 21 -22.51 -25.03 -29.42
N ILE A 22 -22.24 -24.57 -30.65
CA ILE A 22 -21.42 -23.39 -30.92
C ILE A 22 -22.29 -22.14 -30.80
N ALA A 23 -23.42 -22.10 -31.50
CA ALA A 23 -24.31 -20.95 -31.53
C ALA A 23 -25.04 -20.72 -30.19
N SER A 24 -25.29 -21.78 -29.41
CA SER A 24 -25.91 -21.69 -28.09
C SER A 24 -24.93 -21.36 -26.96
N LYS A 25 -23.61 -21.32 -27.23
CA LYS A 25 -22.59 -21.10 -26.20
C LYS A 25 -22.58 -19.66 -25.74
N LYS A 26 -22.85 -19.44 -24.45
CA LYS A 26 -22.65 -18.11 -23.84
C LYS A 26 -21.15 -17.77 -23.78
N PRO A 27 -20.76 -16.50 -23.95
CA PRO A 27 -19.40 -16.06 -23.69
C PRO A 27 -18.95 -16.44 -22.27
N SER A 28 -17.66 -16.76 -22.11
CA SER A 28 -17.11 -17.05 -20.78
C SER A 28 -17.21 -15.81 -19.91
N LYS A 29 -17.73 -15.99 -18.69
CA LYS A 29 -17.76 -14.92 -17.70
C LYS A 29 -16.34 -14.68 -17.15
N PRO A 30 -16.01 -13.46 -16.70
CA PRO A 30 -14.78 -13.23 -15.97
C PRO A 30 -14.71 -14.15 -14.74
N ILE A 31 -13.53 -14.72 -14.48
CA ILE A 31 -13.34 -15.64 -13.35
C ILE A 31 -13.22 -14.84 -12.06
N THR A 32 -14.10 -15.14 -11.11
CA THR A 32 -14.03 -14.64 -9.74
C THR A 32 -13.48 -15.75 -8.85
N GLY A 33 -12.34 -15.53 -8.20
CA GLY A 33 -11.66 -16.53 -7.36
C GLY A 33 -10.31 -17.01 -7.92
N PRO A 34 -9.71 -18.07 -7.35
CA PRO A 34 -8.44 -18.62 -7.83
C PRO A 34 -8.58 -19.14 -9.26
N GLY A 35 -7.59 -18.83 -10.10
CA GLY A 35 -7.60 -19.20 -11.52
C GLY A 35 -7.67 -20.71 -11.77
N PHE A 36 -8.28 -21.11 -12.88
CA PHE A 36 -8.42 -22.50 -13.30
C PHE A 36 -8.32 -22.62 -14.83
N GLY A 37 -7.71 -23.70 -15.32
CA GLY A 37 -7.68 -24.03 -16.77
C GLY A 37 -6.88 -23.08 -17.65
N GLY A 38 -5.81 -22.45 -17.12
CA GLY A 38 -4.97 -21.50 -17.86
C GLY A 38 -5.50 -20.06 -17.90
N SER A 39 -6.71 -19.83 -17.36
CA SER A 39 -7.23 -18.48 -17.14
C SER A 39 -6.92 -18.05 -15.71
N THR A 40 -6.22 -16.92 -15.57
CA THR A 40 -5.95 -16.31 -14.27
C THR A 40 -7.20 -15.62 -13.77
N GLY A 41 -7.80 -16.16 -12.71
CA GLY A 41 -8.76 -15.41 -11.91
C GLY A 41 -8.05 -14.22 -11.25
N GLY A 42 -8.82 -13.20 -10.82
CA GLY A 42 -8.35 -11.85 -10.43
C GLY A 42 -7.37 -11.71 -9.25
N SER A 43 -6.59 -12.74 -8.94
CA SER A 43 -5.45 -12.70 -8.02
C SER A 43 -4.37 -13.68 -8.48
N THR A 44 -3.36 -13.21 -9.19
CA THR A 44 -2.08 -13.93 -9.28
C THR A 44 -1.44 -14.00 -7.89
N LEU A 45 -0.53 -14.95 -7.65
CA LEU A 45 0.21 -15.04 -6.38
C LEU A 45 0.86 -13.70 -6.00
N THR A 46 1.41 -13.00 -7.00
CA THR A 46 1.95 -11.65 -6.83
C THR A 46 0.88 -10.65 -6.37
N GLN A 47 -0.32 -10.67 -6.95
CA GLN A 47 -1.41 -9.79 -6.52
C GLN A 47 -1.89 -10.08 -5.10
N PHE A 48 -1.90 -11.35 -4.68
CA PHE A 48 -2.21 -11.76 -3.31
C PHE A 48 -1.18 -11.20 -2.32
N PHE A 49 0.11 -11.43 -2.57
CA PHE A 49 1.19 -10.86 -1.73
C PHE A 49 1.14 -9.33 -1.66
N MET A 50 0.88 -8.67 -2.79
CA MET A 50 0.74 -7.22 -2.84
C MET A 50 -0.48 -6.68 -2.08
N ARG A 51 -1.57 -7.44 -2.00
CA ARG A 51 -2.79 -7.04 -1.26
C ARG A 51 -2.64 -7.27 0.23
N ASP A 52 -2.18 -8.45 0.62
CA ASP A 52 -2.32 -8.92 2.00
C ASP A 52 -1.05 -8.71 2.83
N GLN A 53 0.13 -8.79 2.22
CA GLN A 53 1.40 -8.75 2.94
C GLN A 53 2.15 -7.42 2.81
N ILE A 54 2.10 -6.78 1.64
CA ILE A 54 2.86 -5.53 1.40
C ILE A 54 2.08 -4.28 1.84
N LYS A 55 0.74 -4.33 1.84
CA LYS A 55 -0.10 -3.16 2.16
C LYS A 55 -0.51 -3.06 3.62
N SER A 56 -0.44 -4.14 4.38
CA SER A 56 -0.85 -4.16 5.80
C SER A 56 0.13 -3.43 6.70
N GLU A 57 1.43 -3.49 6.39
CA GLU A 57 2.49 -2.73 7.09
C GLU A 57 3.32 -1.97 6.06
N SER A 58 2.89 -0.74 5.73
CA SER A 58 3.70 0.11 4.86
C SER A 58 4.93 0.60 5.62
N ILE A 59 6.13 0.25 5.18
CA ILE A 59 7.40 0.85 5.63
C ILE A 59 7.45 2.40 5.51
N ARG A 60 6.44 3.01 4.87
CA ARG A 60 6.26 4.45 4.71
C ARG A 60 5.20 5.05 5.65
N SER A 61 4.58 4.26 6.53
CA SER A 61 3.56 4.79 7.43
C SER A 61 4.16 5.58 8.60
N GLU A 62 5.36 5.20 9.05
CA GLU A 62 6.08 5.92 10.10
C GLU A 62 7.16 6.80 9.48
N ASP A 63 7.25 8.05 9.94
CA ASP A 63 8.33 8.95 9.56
C ASP A 63 9.66 8.43 10.13
N PRO A 64 10.78 8.51 9.38
CA PRO A 64 12.05 7.92 9.80
C PRO A 64 12.59 8.54 11.10
N ARG A 65 12.33 9.83 11.33
CA ARG A 65 12.69 10.51 12.60
C ARG A 65 11.94 9.91 13.78
N GLU A 66 10.65 9.64 13.61
CA GLU A 66 9.79 9.10 14.66
C GLU A 66 10.17 7.66 15.01
N ALA A 67 10.45 6.85 13.98
CA ALA A 67 10.93 5.49 14.15
C ALA A 67 12.22 5.43 14.98
N ILE A 68 13.18 6.34 14.74
CA ILE A 68 14.43 6.41 15.52
C ILE A 68 14.14 6.87 16.95
N LEU A 69 13.36 7.94 17.14
CA LEU A 69 13.07 8.51 18.46
C LEU A 69 12.27 7.57 19.37
N LYS A 70 11.40 6.72 18.79
CA LYS A 70 10.64 5.68 19.50
C LYS A 70 11.54 4.75 20.32
N TYR A 71 12.68 4.37 19.74
CA TYR A 71 13.63 3.46 20.39
C TYR A 71 14.75 4.17 21.16
N ALA A 72 14.89 5.49 21.04
CA ALA A 72 15.95 6.24 21.73
C ALA A 72 15.90 6.05 23.25
N LYS A 73 14.70 6.05 23.85
CA LYS A 73 14.52 5.81 25.30
C LYS A 73 14.88 4.39 25.71
N VAL A 74 14.48 3.40 24.90
CA VAL A 74 14.75 1.98 25.15
C VAL A 74 16.25 1.72 25.06
N ALA A 75 16.92 2.28 24.05
CA ALA A 75 18.37 2.15 23.87
C ALA A 75 19.18 2.79 25.01
N ALA A 76 18.67 3.88 25.60
CA ALA A 76 19.30 4.54 26.74
C ALA A 76 19.11 3.78 28.05
N ALA A 77 17.95 3.14 28.25
CA ALA A 77 17.65 2.38 29.45
C ALA A 77 18.32 1.00 29.46
N ASP A 78 18.08 0.20 28.42
CA ASP A 78 18.49 -1.20 28.32
C ASP A 78 19.28 -1.45 27.04
N SER A 79 20.54 -1.01 27.01
CA SER A 79 21.39 -1.19 25.83
C SER A 79 21.81 -2.66 25.69
N THR A 80 21.44 -3.30 24.58
CA THR A 80 21.77 -4.71 24.35
C THR A 80 23.14 -4.91 23.68
N TYR A 81 23.56 -3.99 22.83
CA TYR A 81 24.75 -4.18 21.98
C TYR A 81 25.91 -3.23 22.31
N LEU A 82 25.67 -1.92 22.28
CA LEU A 82 26.75 -0.92 22.23
C LEU A 82 26.80 0.02 23.45
N GLY A 83 25.71 0.19 24.19
CA GLY A 83 25.59 1.31 25.15
C GLY A 83 26.59 1.25 26.30
N SER A 84 26.73 0.10 26.98
CA SER A 84 27.70 -0.04 28.09
C SER A 84 29.15 0.18 27.66
N ALA A 85 29.56 -0.37 26.51
CA ALA A 85 30.95 -0.35 26.08
C ALA A 85 31.40 1.04 25.59
N TYR A 86 30.48 1.79 24.97
CA TYR A 86 30.77 3.09 24.36
C TYR A 86 30.28 4.28 25.18
N ALA A 87 29.66 4.06 26.35
CA ALA A 87 29.14 5.15 27.20
C ALA A 87 30.17 6.22 27.55
N THR A 88 31.43 5.84 27.75
CA THR A 88 32.52 6.76 28.14
C THR A 88 33.30 7.32 26.95
N THR A 89 33.29 6.62 25.81
CA THR A 89 34.16 6.92 24.67
C THR A 89 33.41 7.57 23.51
N GLN A 90 32.07 7.56 23.52
CA GLN A 90 31.27 8.15 22.45
C GLN A 90 31.42 9.68 22.42
N PRO A 91 31.91 10.26 21.32
CA PRO A 91 32.06 11.71 21.21
C PRO A 91 30.69 12.36 20.97
N THR A 92 30.23 13.16 21.94
CA THR A 92 28.98 13.93 21.82
C THR A 92 29.17 15.23 21.06
N ASP A 93 30.34 15.85 21.18
CA ASP A 93 30.55 17.25 20.79
C ASP A 93 31.34 17.40 19.48
N GLN A 94 31.78 16.29 18.87
CA GLN A 94 32.56 16.29 17.63
C GLN A 94 31.69 16.24 16.37
N ILE A 95 30.37 16.08 16.52
CA ILE A 95 29.43 16.05 15.39
C ILE A 95 29.04 17.48 15.05
N ALA A 96 29.28 17.90 13.80
CA ALA A 96 28.88 19.22 13.34
C ALA A 96 27.36 19.43 13.51
N ALA A 97 26.95 20.66 13.79
CA ALA A 97 25.57 21.00 14.13
C ALA A 97 24.54 20.51 13.10
N GLU A 98 24.91 20.48 11.82
CA GLU A 98 24.07 20.03 10.71
C GLU A 98 23.74 18.54 10.75
N TYR A 99 24.63 17.71 11.32
CA TYR A 99 24.48 16.26 11.42
C TYR A 99 23.96 15.82 12.79
N GLN A 100 23.58 16.75 13.66
CA GLN A 100 23.01 16.39 14.95
C GLN A 100 21.67 15.69 14.78
N LEU A 101 21.43 14.69 15.64
CA LEU A 101 20.19 13.95 15.63
C LEU A 101 19.02 14.92 15.91
N ALA A 102 17.93 14.78 15.15
CA ALA A 102 16.71 15.53 15.42
C ALA A 102 16.20 15.19 16.82
N LYS A 103 15.87 16.23 17.60
CA LYS A 103 15.38 16.09 18.98
C LYS A 103 13.87 15.84 19.03
N GLU A 104 13.16 16.33 18.03
CA GLU A 104 11.71 16.35 17.96
C GLU A 104 11.22 15.64 16.69
N THR A 105 9.96 15.22 16.71
CA THR A 105 9.31 14.70 15.51
C THR A 105 9.08 15.80 14.49
N LEU A 106 8.89 15.42 13.23
CA LEU A 106 8.66 16.38 12.15
C LEU A 106 7.39 17.22 12.40
N GLU A 107 6.36 16.59 12.96
CA GLU A 107 5.11 17.28 13.33
C GLU A 107 5.30 18.27 14.49
N GLN A 108 6.04 17.88 15.52
CA GLN A 108 6.38 18.75 16.65
C GLN A 108 7.17 19.98 16.18
N GLU A 109 8.17 19.77 15.31
CA GLU A 109 8.97 20.86 14.73
C GLU A 109 8.11 21.84 13.91
N LYS A 110 7.08 21.34 13.20
CA LYS A 110 6.14 22.20 12.48
C LYS A 110 5.30 23.03 13.44
N LEU A 111 4.74 22.40 14.47
CA LEU A 111 3.91 23.08 15.47
C LEU A 111 4.70 24.17 16.21
N THR A 112 5.92 23.88 16.64
CA THR A 112 6.78 24.85 17.32
C THR A 112 7.12 26.03 16.42
N LYS A 113 7.39 25.79 15.12
CA LYS A 113 7.58 26.87 14.14
C LYS A 113 6.31 27.70 13.94
N GLU A 114 5.14 27.07 13.86
CA GLU A 114 3.87 27.77 13.73
C GLU A 114 3.55 28.63 14.97
N GLU A 115 3.83 28.13 16.16
CA GLU A 115 3.69 28.88 17.41
C GLU A 115 4.66 30.06 17.48
N GLN A 116 5.93 29.84 17.10
CA GLN A 116 6.92 30.91 17.00
C GLN A 116 6.48 31.99 16.01
N ASN A 117 6.01 31.61 14.82
CA ASN A 117 5.50 32.53 13.81
C ASN A 117 4.28 33.30 14.31
N ARG A 118 3.32 32.63 14.98
CA ARG A 118 2.17 33.29 15.59
C ARG A 118 2.60 34.32 16.63
N ARG A 119 3.51 33.94 17.53
CA ARG A 119 4.08 34.84 18.55
C ARG A 119 4.79 36.05 17.95
N LEU A 120 5.44 35.90 16.79
CA LEU A 120 6.10 36.99 16.08
C LEU A 120 5.10 37.94 15.40
N LEU A 121 3.94 37.42 14.95
CA LEU A 121 2.87 38.21 14.33
C LEU A 121 2.01 38.97 15.35
N ASP A 122 1.98 38.52 16.60
CA ASP A 122 1.28 39.17 17.70
C ASP A 122 2.06 40.36 18.33
N LEU A 123 3.27 40.65 17.84
CA LEU A 123 4.13 41.80 18.23
C LEU A 123 4.05 42.93 17.21
#